data_AF-A0A3D5P7M7-F1
#
_entry.id   AF-A0A3D5P7M7-F1
#
_cell.length_a   1.000
_cell.length_b   1.000
_cell.length_c   1.000
_cell.angle_alpha   90.00
_cell.angle_beta   90.00
_cell.angle_gamma   90.00
#
_symmetry.space_group_name_H-M   'P 1'
#
loop_
_entity.id
_entity.type
_entity.pdbx_description
1 polymer ?
#
loop_
_entity_poly.entity_id
_entity_poly.type
_entity_poly.pdbx_seq_one_letter_code
_entity_poly.pdbx_strand_id
1 'polypeptide(L)'
;MDPYAWRRRAILAAWLIGAVAVIARAGQIQIVQASTWEDIAVRQQEGAVTLPAPRGTVLVGNGVPLSVTRERVLVNIAPREVRDPVAV
;
A
#
# COMPACT_ATOMS: atom_id res chain seq x y z
N MET A 1 -7.49 27.65 51.48
CA MET A 1 -7.56 26.72 50.33
C MET A 1 -7.99 27.53 49.13
N ASP A 2 -7.09 27.82 48.19
CA ASP A 2 -7.41 28.70 47.07
C ASP A 2 -8.42 28.05 46.13
N PRO A 3 -9.64 28.59 45.99
CA PRO A 3 -10.71 27.97 45.20
C PRO A 3 -10.37 27.85 43.71
N TYR A 4 -9.36 28.57 43.22
CA TYR A 4 -8.87 28.47 41.85
C TYR A 4 -7.96 27.25 41.60
N ALA A 5 -7.23 26.78 42.62
CA ALA A 5 -6.30 25.67 42.47
C ALA A 5 -7.02 24.34 42.24
N TRP A 6 -8.20 24.15 42.86
CA TRP A 6 -9.00 22.93 42.70
C TRP A 6 -9.61 22.82 41.29
N ARG A 7 -10.15 23.94 40.76
CA ARG A 7 -10.71 24.00 39.39
C ARG A 7 -9.66 23.66 38.35
N ARG A 8 -8.46 24.22 38.48
CA ARG A 8 -7.34 23.93 37.57
C ARG A 8 -6.96 22.45 37.60
N ARG A 9 -6.85 21.85 38.79
CA ARG A 9 -6.55 20.42 38.95
C ARG A 9 -7.62 19.53 38.35
N ALA A 10 -8.90 19.88 38.52
CA ALA A 10 -10.01 19.14 37.94
C ALA A 10 -9.99 19.17 36.40
N ILE A 11 -9.73 20.33 35.80
CA ILE A 11 -9.61 20.47 34.34
C ILE A 11 -8.43 19.65 33.81
N LEU A 12 -7.27 19.72 34.46
CA LEU A 12 -6.09 18.95 34.06
C LEU A 12 -6.34 17.44 34.18
N ALA A 13 -7.00 16.99 35.24
CA ALA A 13 -7.36 15.58 35.43
C ALA A 13 -8.32 15.11 34.33
N ALA A 14 -9.34 15.91 33.99
CA ALA A 14 -10.26 15.59 32.91
C ALA A 14 -9.53 15.48 31.56
N TRP A 15 -8.60 16.39 31.28
CA TRP A 15 -7.78 16.35 30.07
C TRP A 15 -6.89 15.11 30.01
N LEU A 16 -6.22 14.77 31.12
CA LEU A 16 -5.39 13.57 31.21
C LEU A 16 -6.20 12.30 30.98
N ILE A 17 -7.39 12.20 31.59
CA ILE A 17 -8.29 11.05 31.38
C ILE A 17 -8.69 10.96 29.90
N GLY A 18 -9.04 12.08 29.28
CA GLY A 18 -9.37 12.11 27.85
C GLY A 18 -8.21 11.64 26.96
N ALA A 19 -7.00 12.13 27.24
CA ALA A 19 -5.80 11.72 26.50
C ALA A 19 -5.52 10.21 26.65
N VAL A 20 -5.61 9.68 27.87
CA VAL A 20 -5.43 8.24 28.12
C VAL A 20 -6.48 7.41 27.38
N ALA A 21 -7.74 7.84 27.36
CA ALA A 21 -8.81 7.14 26.64
C ALA A 21 -8.53 7.07 25.11
N VAL A 22 -8.04 8.16 24.51
CA VAL A 22 -7.65 8.19 23.10
C VAL A 22 -6.49 7.25 22.82
N ILE A 23 -5.45 7.27 23.66
CA ILE A 23 -4.28 6.38 23.51
C ILE A 23 -4.70 4.92 23.65
N ALA A 24 -5.54 4.59 24.63
CA ALA A 24 -6.05 3.24 24.81
C ALA A 24 -6.85 2.76 23.60
N ARG A 25 -7.72 3.62 23.04
CA ARG A 25 -8.48 3.30 21.83
C ARG A 25 -7.59 3.15 20.60
N ALA A 26 -6.57 3.99 20.47
CA ALA A 26 -5.59 3.88 19.40
C ALA A 26 -4.79 2.57 19.50
N GLY A 27 -4.35 2.20 20.70
CA GLY A 27 -3.70 0.92 20.96
C GLY A 27 -4.61 -0.27 20.68
N GLN A 28 -5.89 -0.19 21.03
CA GLN A 28 -6.88 -1.22 20.68
C GLN A 28 -6.95 -1.44 19.17
N ILE A 29 -7.02 -0.37 18.37
CA ILE A 29 -7.08 -0.49 16.90
C ILE A 29 -5.75 -1.01 16.36
N GLN A 30 -4.63 -0.46 16.81
CA GLN A 30 -3.30 -0.78 16.26
C GLN A 30 -2.78 -2.16 16.67
N ILE A 31 -3.10 -2.67 17.86
CA ILE A 31 -2.56 -3.93 18.39
C ILE A 31 -3.54 -5.08 18.16
N VAL A 32 -4.82 -4.88 18.50
CA VAL A 32 -5.81 -5.98 18.43
C VAL A 32 -6.28 -6.21 17.00
N GLN A 33 -6.42 -5.16 16.20
CA GLN A 33 -6.88 -5.27 14.82
C GLN A 33 -5.74 -5.26 13.81
N ALA A 34 -4.48 -5.25 14.27
CA ALA A 34 -3.28 -5.15 13.42
C ALA A 34 -3.33 -6.13 12.23
N SER A 35 -3.60 -7.40 12.52
CA SER A 35 -3.65 -8.48 11.53
C SER A 35 -4.76 -8.29 10.51
N THR A 36 -5.91 -7.74 10.92
CA THR A 36 -7.02 -7.46 10.00
C THR A 36 -6.65 -6.33 9.03
N TRP A 37 -5.98 -5.29 9.51
CA TRP A 37 -5.53 -4.19 8.65
C TRP A 37 -4.38 -4.60 7.73
N GLU A 38 -3.50 -5.49 8.20
CA GLU A 38 -2.44 -6.09 7.38
C GLU A 38 -3.01 -6.94 6.23
N ASP A 39 -3.97 -7.81 6.52
CA ASP A 39 -4.67 -8.61 5.49
C ASP A 39 -5.38 -7.74 4.45
N ILE A 40 -5.98 -6.62 4.88
CA ILE A 40 -6.61 -5.66 3.96
C ILE A 40 -5.55 -4.98 3.09
N ALA A 41 -4.42 -4.59 3.66
CA ALA A 41 -3.34 -3.93 2.91
C ALA A 41 -2.73 -4.87 1.86
N VAL A 42 -2.49 -6.15 2.21
CA VAL A 42 -2.00 -7.16 1.27
C VAL A 42 -2.98 -7.33 0.10
N ARG A 43 -4.28 -7.48 0.39
CA ARG A 43 -5.31 -7.62 -0.66
C ARG A 43 -5.46 -6.39 -1.55
N GLN A 44 -5.22 -5.19 -1.03
CA GLN A 44 -5.24 -3.97 -1.83
C GLN A 44 -4.04 -3.87 -2.77
N GLN A 45 -2.88 -4.41 -2.37
CA GLN A 45 -1.66 -4.37 -3.15
C GLN A 45 -1.54 -5.53 -4.14
N GLU A 46 -2.18 -6.67 -3.85
CA GLU A 46 -2.36 -7.81 -4.74
C GLU A 46 -3.52 -7.57 -5.73
N GLY A 47 -3.35 -6.57 -6.59
CA GLY A 47 -4.28 -6.34 -7.71
C GLY A 47 -4.24 -7.51 -8.70
N ALA A 48 -5.41 -8.00 -9.10
CA ALA A 48 -5.51 -9.01 -10.14
C ALA A 48 -4.96 -8.48 -11.47
N VAL A 49 -3.79 -8.98 -11.87
CA VAL A 49 -3.21 -8.67 -13.18
C VAL A 49 -3.97 -9.48 -14.23
N THR A 50 -4.77 -8.82 -15.05
CA THR A 50 -5.42 -9.47 -16.19
C THR A 50 -4.37 -9.78 -17.24
N LEU A 51 -4.03 -11.06 -17.39
CA LEU A 51 -3.09 -11.50 -18.42
C LEU A 51 -3.79 -11.43 -19.79
N PRO A 52 -3.30 -10.63 -20.75
CA PRO A 52 -3.92 -10.55 -22.05
C PRO A 52 -3.80 -11.90 -22.77
N ALA A 53 -4.92 -12.42 -23.25
CA ALA A 53 -4.92 -13.62 -24.09
C ALA A 53 -4.15 -13.34 -25.40
N PRO A 54 -3.22 -14.22 -25.83
CA PRO A 54 -2.55 -14.07 -27.11
C PRO A 54 -3.57 -14.00 -28.25
N ARG A 55 -3.45 -13.00 -29.15
CA ARG A 55 -4.27 -12.96 -30.37
C ARG A 55 -3.84 -14.07 -31.32
N GLY A 56 -4.82 -14.74 -31.92
CA GLY A 56 -4.60 -15.75 -32.94
C GLY A 56 -3.90 -15.20 -34.18
N THR A 57 -3.17 -16.08 -34.88
CA THR A 57 -2.48 -15.77 -36.13
C THR A 57 -3.48 -15.66 -37.28
N VAL A 58 -3.38 -14.59 -38.08
CA VAL A 58 -4.16 -14.47 -39.33
C VAL A 58 -3.34 -15.03 -40.48
N LEU A 59 -3.89 -16.07 -41.12
CA LEU A 59 -3.30 -16.74 -42.27
C LEU A 59 -4.05 -16.32 -43.55
N VAL A 60 -3.33 -16.16 -44.65
CA VAL A 60 -3.92 -16.07 -45.99
C VAL A 60 -4.21 -17.49 -46.50
N GLY A 61 -5.05 -17.64 -47.52
CA GLY A 61 -5.43 -18.95 -48.10
C GLY A 61 -4.26 -19.82 -48.60
N ASN A 62 -3.05 -19.27 -48.72
CA ASN A 62 -1.81 -20.00 -49.02
C ASN A 62 -0.99 -20.39 -47.77
N GLY A 63 -1.54 -20.19 -46.57
CA GLY A 63 -0.87 -20.48 -45.29
C GLY A 63 0.19 -19.46 -44.87
N VAL A 64 0.37 -18.36 -45.61
CA VAL A 64 1.35 -17.31 -45.24
C VAL A 64 0.76 -16.44 -44.12
N PRO A 65 1.46 -16.28 -42.98
CA PRO A 65 1.00 -15.44 -41.87
C PRO A 65 1.19 -13.96 -42.20
N LEU A 66 0.13 -13.16 -42.03
CA LEU A 66 0.19 -11.69 -42.18
C LEU A 66 0.37 -10.95 -40.85
N SER A 67 0.03 -11.58 -39.73
CA SER A 67 0.17 -11.02 -38.39
C SER A 67 0.43 -12.13 -37.39
N VAL A 68 1.49 -11.97 -36.58
CA VAL A 68 1.89 -12.90 -35.52
C VAL A 68 2.09 -12.14 -34.21
N THR A 69 1.55 -12.68 -33.12
CA THR A 69 1.85 -12.20 -31.77
C THR A 69 3.22 -12.74 -31.36
N ARG A 70 4.14 -11.88 -30.91
CA ARG A 70 5.44 -12.28 -30.36
C ARG A 70 5.64 -11.65 -28.99
N GLU A 71 6.30 -12.38 -28.12
CA GLU A 71 6.72 -11.87 -26.83
C GLU A 71 7.74 -10.73 -27.01
N ARG A 72 7.54 -9.62 -26.28
CA ARG A 72 8.47 -8.48 -26.26
C ARG A 72 8.81 -8.18 -24.80
N VAL A 73 10.09 -8.25 -24.47
CA VAL A 73 10.60 -7.85 -23.16
C VAL A 73 11.01 -6.39 -23.23
N LEU A 74 10.47 -5.57 -22.34
CA LEU A 74 10.83 -4.16 -22.20
C LEU A 74 11.53 -3.98 -20.86
N VAL A 75 12.82 -3.62 -20.90
CA VAL A 75 13.64 -3.44 -19.71
C VAL A 75 13.65 -1.96 -19.35
N ASN A 76 13.12 -1.61 -18.18
CA ASN A 76 13.20 -0.27 -17.62
C ASN A 76 14.14 -0.28 -16.41
N ILE A 77 15.09 0.66 -16.39
CA ILE A 77 16.03 0.85 -15.28
C ILE A 77 15.66 2.16 -14.61
N ALA A 78 15.45 2.14 -13.28
CA ALA A 78 15.25 3.34 -12.49
C ALA A 78 16.61 4.01 -12.25
N PRO A 79 16.92 5.17 -12.86
CA PRO A 79 18.28 5.73 -12.85
C PRO A 79 18.79 6.06 -11.44
N ARG A 80 17.88 6.40 -10.54
CA ARG A 80 18.17 6.80 -9.15
C ARG A 80 18.59 5.63 -8.25
N GLU A 81 18.41 4.39 -8.71
CA GLU A 81 18.75 3.17 -7.96
C GLU A 81 20.01 2.49 -8.49
N VAL A 82 20.62 3.06 -9.53
CA VAL A 82 21.89 2.59 -10.09
C VAL A 82 23.01 3.01 -9.15
N ARG A 83 23.59 2.03 -8.45
CA ARG A 83 24.66 2.25 -7.46
C ARG A 83 25.99 2.69 -8.08
N ASP A 84 26.27 2.27 -9.30
CA ASP A 84 27.49 2.63 -10.03
C ASP A 84 27.16 2.88 -11.51
N PRO A 85 27.02 4.16 -11.93
CA PRO A 85 26.73 4.50 -13.31
C PRO A 85 27.95 4.47 -14.24
N VAL A 86 29.16 4.21 -13.74
CA VAL A 86 30.42 4.35 -14.52
C VAL A 86 31.11 3.01 -14.83
N ALA A 87 30.55 1.89 -14.36
CA ALA A 87 31.09 0.54 -14.58
C ALA A 87 30.60 -0.14 -15.89
N VAL A 88 30.15 0.64 -16.90
CA VAL A 88 29.67 0.13 -18.19
C VAL A 88 30.76 0.16 -19.25
#